data_AF-A0A960VXN9-F1
#
_entry.id   AF-A0A960VXN9-F1
#
_cell.length_a   1.000
_cell.length_b   1.000
_cell.length_c   1.000
_cell.angle_alpha   90.00
_cell.angle_beta   90.00
_cell.angle_gamma   90.00
#
_symmetry.space_group_name_H-M   'P 1'
#
loop_
_entity.id
_entity.type
_entity.pdbx_description
1 polymer ?
#
loop_
_entity_poly.entity_id
_entity_poly.type
_entity_poly.pdbx_seq_one_letter_code
_entity_poly.pdbx_strand_id
1 'polypeptide(L)' 'MTIEIDPEKAREAEKNFHHAGLNHIVDSRINDAFEELSKLQDDYDFIFIDGMKKDHTKFFHFLKYRLKRGGMIMQKKW' A
#
# COMPACT_ATOMS: atom_id res chain seq x y z
N MET A 1 -5.28 2.72 2.99
CA MET A 1 -3.90 3.16 3.22
C MET A 1 -3.10 2.98 1.94
N THR A 2 -2.21 3.93 1.63
CA THR A 2 -1.23 3.85 0.55
C THR A 2 0.16 4.23 1.09
N ILE A 3 1.20 3.62 0.54
CA ILE A 3 2.60 3.86 0.95
C ILE A 3 3.40 4.14 -0.32
N GLU A 4 4.04 5.30 -0.38
CA GLU A 4 4.89 5.73 -1.50
C GLU A 4 6.21 6.27 -0.95
N ILE A 5 7.32 5.84 -1.52
CA ILE A 5 8.66 6.23 -1.05
C ILE A 5 9.09 7.58 -1.65
N ASP A 6 8.58 7.91 -2.83
CA ASP A 6 8.85 9.17 -3.51
C ASP A 6 7.99 10.31 -2.92
N PRO A 7 8.61 11.27 -2.21
CA PRO A 7 7.87 12.31 -1.51
C PRO A 7 7.21 13.33 -2.46
N GLU A 8 7.65 13.43 -3.72
CA GLU A 8 7.01 14.32 -4.69
C GLU A 8 5.71 13.67 -5.19
N LYS A 9 5.77 12.41 -5.61
CA LYS A 9 4.60 11.66 -6.06
C LYS A 9 3.56 11.49 -4.96
N ALA A 10 4.00 11.22 -3.73
CA ALA A 10 3.08 11.07 -2.60
C ALA A 10 2.32 12.37 -2.30
N ARG A 11 2.99 13.53 -2.37
CA ARG A 11 2.33 14.84 -2.20
C ARG A 11 1.40 15.18 -3.35
N GLU A 12 1.74 14.79 -4.59
CA GLU A 12 0.83 14.93 -5.73
C GLU A 12 -0.43 14.08 -5.54
N ALA A 13 -0.27 12.82 -5.15
CA ALA A 13 -1.38 11.92 -4.84
C ALA A 13 -2.26 12.47 -3.70
N GLU A 14 -1.65 12.98 -2.63
CA GLU A 14 -2.37 13.61 -1.52
C GLU A 14 -3.22 14.80 -1.98
N LYS A 15 -2.67 15.71 -2.80
CA LYS A 15 -3.44 16.81 -3.41
C LYS A 15 -4.62 16.27 -4.23
N ASN A 16 -4.42 15.21 -5.00
CA ASN A 16 -5.49 14.59 -5.79
C ASN A 16 -6.57 13.96 -4.91
N PHE A 17 -6.20 13.30 -3.81
CA PHE A 17 -7.18 12.78 -2.83
C PHE A 17 -7.99 13.92 -2.20
N HIS A 18 -7.36 15.04 -1.86
CA HIS A 18 -8.05 16.23 -1.36
C HIS A 18 -9.03 16.81 -2.40
N HIS A 19 -8.61 17.00 -3.65
CA HIS A 19 -9.49 17.50 -4.71
C HIS A 19 -10.66 16.55 -5.00
N ALA A 20 -10.46 15.24 -4.85
CA ALA A 20 -11.51 14.24 -5.00
C ALA A 20 -12.40 14.09 -3.74
N GLY A 21 -12.09 14.79 -2.64
CA GLY A 21 -12.80 14.67 -1.37
C GLY A 21 -12.57 13.34 -0.62
N LEU A 22 -11.50 12.60 -0.94
CA LEU A 22 -11.20 11.27 -0.39
C LEU A 22 -10.23 11.28 0.78
N ASN A 23 -9.69 12.44 1.17
CA ASN A 23 -8.71 12.59 2.24
C ASN A 23 -9.20 12.09 3.62
N HIS A 24 -10.50 11.88 3.80
CA HIS A 24 -11.08 11.34 5.03
C HIS A 24 -11.04 9.80 5.11
N ILE A 25 -10.79 9.11 4.00
CA ILE A 25 -10.66 7.63 3.95
C ILE A 25 -9.27 7.17 3.52
N VAL A 26 -8.48 8.03 2.89
CA VAL A 26 -7.12 7.69 2.43
C VAL A 26 -6.09 8.13 3.46
N ASP A 27 -5.51 7.16 4.17
CA ASP A 27 -4.25 7.32 4.90
C ASP A 27 -3.07 7.17 3.92
N SER A 28 -2.40 8.28 3.60
CA SER A 28 -1.25 8.34 2.69
C SER A 28 0.05 8.49 3.49
N ARG A 29 0.99 7.56 3.32
CA ARG A 29 2.26 7.54 4.05
C ARG A 29 3.45 7.66 3.11
N ILE A 30 4.36 8.59 3.43
CA ILE A 30 5.61 8.76 2.71
C ILE A 30 6.71 7.97 3.41
N ASN A 31 6.97 6.74 2.97
CA ASN A 31 7.99 5.89 3.57
C ASN A 31 8.39 4.71 2.67
N ASP A 32 9.45 3.99 3.03
CA ASP A 32 9.73 2.66 2.49
C ASP A 32 8.61 1.67 2.88
N ALA A 33 8.16 0.89 1.89
CA ALA A 33 7.07 -0.03 2.10
C ALA A 33 7.44 -1.14 3.09
N PHE A 34 8.63 -1.73 3.03
CA PHE A 34 9.02 -2.81 3.95
C PHE A 34 9.20 -2.32 5.37
N GLU A 35 9.68 -1.10 5.56
CA GLU A 35 9.71 -0.46 6.88
C GLU A 35 8.30 -0.28 7.44
N GLU A 36 7.33 0.18 6.66
CA GLU A 36 5.93 0.31 7.11
C GLU A 36 5.27 -1.05 7.36
N LEU A 37 5.50 -2.04 6.49
CA LEU A 37 4.96 -3.39 6.64
C LEU A 37 5.35 -4.02 7.98
N SER A 38 6.56 -3.73 8.49
CA SER A 38 7.03 -4.23 9.79
C SER A 38 6.23 -3.67 10.99
N LYS A 39 5.58 -2.52 10.82
CA LYS A 39 4.82 -1.82 11.86
C LYS A 39 3.32 -2.12 11.83
N LEU A 40 2.82 -2.72 10.74
CA LEU A 40 1.39 -2.98 10.57
C LEU A 40 0.88 -3.96 11.63
N GLN A 41 -0.23 -3.61 12.25
CA GLN A 41 -0.93 -4.46 13.23
C GLN A 41 -2.29 -4.93 12.71
N ASP A 42 -2.89 -4.20 11.79
CA ASP A 42 -4.21 -4.48 11.23
C ASP A 42 -4.19 -5.56 10.14
N ASP A 43 -5.36 -6.18 9.95
CA ASP A 43 -5.63 -7.08 8.83
C ASP A 43 -6.46 -6.38 7.75
N TYR A 44 -6.24 -6.76 6.50
CA TYR A 44 -6.79 -6.12 5.31
C TYR A 44 -7.68 -7.07 4.50
N ASP A 45 -8.75 -6.53 3.93
CA ASP A 45 -9.65 -7.24 3.02
C ASP A 45 -9.11 -7.26 1.58
N PHE A 46 -8.37 -6.20 1.20
CA PHE A 46 -7.80 -6.05 -0.13
C PHE A 46 -6.43 -5.38 -0.06
N ILE A 47 -5.46 -5.91 -0.82
CA ILE A 47 -4.11 -5.38 -0.90
C ILE A 47 -3.69 -5.34 -2.37
N PHE A 48 -3.28 -4.15 -2.82
CA PHE A 48 -2.74 -3.94 -4.17
C PHE A 48 -1.25 -3.60 -4.10
N ILE A 49 -0.44 -4.32 -4.88
CA ILE A 49 1.01 -4.13 -4.95
C ILE A 49 1.38 -3.67 -6.37
N ASP A 50 1.83 -2.41 -6.46
CA ASP A 50 2.45 -1.82 -7.66
C ASP A 50 3.89 -1.40 -7.32
N GLY A 51 4.70 -2.39 -6.93
CA GLY A 51 6.10 -2.21 -6.56
C GLY A 51 7.06 -2.86 -7.57
N MET A 52 8.35 -2.92 -7.21
CA MET A 52 9.34 -3.60 -8.05
C MET A 52 9.07 -5.11 -8.14
N LYS A 53 9.05 -5.65 -9.37
CA LYS A 53 8.79 -7.09 -9.64
C LYS A 53 9.68 -8.04 -8.84
N LYS A 54 10.96 -7.69 -8.66
CA LYS A 54 11.93 -8.51 -7.90
C LYS A 54 11.50 -8.74 -6.44
N ASP A 55 10.68 -7.87 -5.89
CA ASP A 55 10.26 -7.88 -4.50
C ASP A 55 8.83 -8.42 -4.30
N HIS A 56 8.11 -8.77 -5.38
CA HIS A 56 6.75 -9.32 -5.33
C HIS A 56 6.61 -10.52 -4.39
N THR A 57 7.54 -11.47 -4.48
CA THR A 57 7.57 -12.62 -3.59
C THR A 57 7.75 -12.19 -2.14
N LYS A 58 8.63 -11.21 -1.86
CA LYS A 58 8.84 -10.71 -0.50
C LYS A 58 7.57 -10.05 0.04
N PHE A 59 6.95 -9.16 -0.74
CA PHE A 59 5.68 -8.54 -0.39
C PHE A 59 4.63 -9.59 -0.01
N PHE A 60 4.44 -10.61 -0.85
CA PHE A 60 3.48 -11.67 -0.56
C PHE A 60 3.77 -12.39 0.77
N HIS A 61 5.05 -12.66 1.08
CA HIS A 61 5.42 -13.32 2.34
C HIS A 61 5.12 -12.48 3.58
N PHE A 62 5.31 -11.16 3.51
CA PHE A 62 4.93 -10.24 4.59
C PHE A 62 3.41 -10.11 4.73
N LEU A 63 2.71 -9.96 3.61
CA LEU A 63 1.31 -9.54 3.58
C LEU A 63 0.30 -10.67 3.74
N LYS A 64 0.66 -11.91 3.37
CA LYS A 64 -0.28 -13.05 3.44
C LYS A 64 -0.84 -13.31 4.85
N TYR A 65 -0.09 -12.96 5.89
CA TYR A 65 -0.53 -13.11 7.29
C TYR A 65 -1.36 -11.94 7.80
N ARG A 66 -1.44 -10.85 7.02
CA ARG A 66 -2.27 -9.67 7.29
C ARG A 66 -3.51 -9.64 6.39
N LEU A 67 -3.80 -10.74 5.69
CA LEU A 67 -4.96 -10.84 4.82
C LEU A 67 -6.09 -11.56 5.55
N LYS A 68 -7.26 -10.92 5.63
CA LYS A 68 -8.45 -11.55 6.19
C LYS A 68 -8.89 -12.76 5.36
N ARG A 69 -9.63 -13.68 5.98
CA ARG A 69 -10.24 -14.80 5.26
C ARG A 69 -11.16 -14.27 4.16
N GLY A 70 -10.96 -14.74 2.93
CA GLY A 70 -11.69 -14.27 1.75
C GLY A 70 -11.14 -12.98 1.13
N GLY A 71 -10.08 -12.40 1.70
CA GLY A 71 -9.42 -11.24 1.14
C GLY A 71 -8.60 -11.55 -0.12
N MET A 72 -8.18 -10.50 -0.82
CA MET A 72 -7.45 -10.61 -2.09
C MET A 72 -6.16 -9.79 -2.10
N ILE A 73 -5.08 -10.40 -2.60
CA ILE A 73 -3.84 -9.71 -2.96
C ILE A 73 -3.75 -9.66 -4.48
N MET A 74 -3.65 -8.45 -5.04
CA MET A 74 -3.47 -8.21 -6.47
C MET A 74 -2.10 -7.56 -6.73
N GLN A 75 -1.43 -7.99 -7.80
CA GLN A 75 -0.11 -7.48 -8.19
C GLN A 75 -0.15 -7.06 -9.65
N LYS A 76 0.45 -5.90 -9.98
CA LYS A 76 0.55 -5.44 -11.36
C LYS A 76 1.45 -6.36 -12.20
N LYS A 77 0.99 -6.71 -13.41
CA LYS A 77 1.61 -7.76 -14.24
C LYS A 77 2.64 -7.24 -15.28
N TRP A 78 2.69 -5.96 -15.60
CA TRP A 78 3.41 -5.44 -16.79
C TRP A 78 4.69 -4.70 -16.44
#